data_AF-A0A6N9BHF5-F1
#
_entry.id   AF-A0A6N9BHF5-F1
#
_cell.length_a   1.000
_cell.length_b   1.000
_cell.length_c   1.000
_cell.angle_alpha   90.00
_cell.angle_beta   90.00
_cell.angle_gamma   90.00
#
_symmetry.space_group_name_H-M   'P 1'
#
loop_
_entity.id
_entity.type
_entity.pdbx_description
1 polymer ?
#
loop_
_entity_poly.entity_id
_entity_poly.type
_entity_poly.pdbx_seq_one_letter_code
_entity_poly.pdbx_strand_id
1 'polypeptide(L)'
;MRPAAEVDFSKPLVSGRFVTFDGLVVEVKMAEADDDYWVMLVASAGTADPRVQPLLEARRTMDADKLEGSLQMALKTPDEVAGEIGEINATAGGWAYRVTDYKTDKFRTRLAQLTEAAGES
;
A
#
# COMPACT_ATOMS: atom_id res chain seq x y z
N MET A 1 -17.65 -5.82 -2.31
CA MET A 1 -16.66 -6.38 -1.37
C MET A 1 -17.25 -7.63 -0.73
N ARG A 2 -16.42 -8.57 -0.28
CA ARG A 2 -16.82 -9.77 0.47
C ARG A 2 -15.83 -10.06 1.60
N PRO A 3 -16.16 -10.87 2.62
CA PRO A 3 -15.19 -11.23 3.66
C PRO A 3 -13.90 -11.81 3.06
N ALA A 4 -12.75 -11.33 3.53
CA ALA A 4 -11.45 -11.78 3.01
C ALA A 4 -11.23 -13.29 3.23
N ALA A 5 -11.81 -13.86 4.29
CA ALA A 5 -11.74 -15.29 4.61
C ALA A 5 -12.43 -16.19 3.57
N GLU A 6 -13.28 -15.63 2.69
CA GLU A 6 -13.96 -16.38 1.62
C GLU A 6 -13.12 -16.48 0.34
N VAL A 7 -11.92 -15.88 0.28
CA VAL A 7 -10.99 -15.97 -0.85
C VAL A 7 -9.69 -16.63 -0.37
N ASP A 8 -9.17 -17.59 -1.13
CA ASP A 8 -7.85 -18.15 -0.84
C ASP A 8 -6.73 -17.23 -1.34
N PHE A 9 -6.14 -16.48 -0.41
CA PHE A 9 -4.97 -15.65 -0.67
C PHE A 9 -3.66 -16.26 -0.19
N SER A 10 -3.64 -17.55 0.16
CA SER A 10 -2.41 -18.25 0.56
C SER A 10 -1.43 -18.41 -0.62
N LYS A 11 -1.96 -18.41 -1.84
CA LYS A 11 -1.21 -18.47 -3.11
C LYS A 11 -1.68 -17.37 -4.06
N PRO A 12 -1.34 -16.10 -3.78
CA PRO A 12 -1.85 -14.99 -4.55
C PRO A 12 -1.26 -15.00 -5.97
N LEU A 13 -2.06 -14.57 -6.95
CA LEU A 13 -1.59 -14.33 -8.32
C LEU A 13 -0.59 -13.17 -8.38
N VAL A 14 -0.84 -12.14 -7.57
CA VAL A 14 0.03 -10.97 -7.42
C VAL A 14 0.15 -10.63 -5.95
N SER A 15 1.36 -10.36 -5.49
CA SER A 15 1.60 -9.72 -4.20
C SER A 15 2.43 -8.47 -4.38
N GLY A 16 2.05 -7.42 -3.66
CA GLY A 16 2.74 -6.14 -3.65
C GLY A 16 2.96 -5.68 -2.22
N ARG A 17 4.07 -5.02 -1.98
CA ARG A 17 4.40 -4.44 -0.68
C ARG A 17 4.81 -2.98 -0.89
N PHE A 18 4.06 -2.08 -0.27
CA PHE A 18 4.35 -0.65 -0.27
C PHE A 18 4.89 -0.29 1.11
N VAL A 19 6.06 0.34 1.14
CA VAL A 19 6.70 0.79 2.37
C VAL A 19 6.87 2.29 2.30
N THR A 20 6.39 3.00 3.31
CA THR A 20 6.58 4.44 3.46
C THR A 20 7.82 4.73 4.30
N PHE A 21 8.33 5.97 4.23
CA PHE A 21 9.52 6.36 5.00
C PHE A 21 9.30 6.31 6.52
N ASP A 22 8.08 6.60 6.98
CA ASP A 22 7.72 6.55 8.40
C ASP A 22 7.47 5.13 8.92
N GLY A 23 7.60 4.11 8.07
CA GLY A 23 7.53 2.72 8.46
C GLY A 23 6.14 2.09 8.36
N LEU A 24 5.13 2.77 7.79
CA LEU A 24 3.90 2.10 7.40
C LEU A 24 4.19 1.12 6.24
N VAL A 25 3.74 -0.12 6.41
CA VAL A 25 3.79 -1.14 5.37
C VAL A 25 2.38 -1.55 5.01
N VAL A 26 2.03 -1.44 3.72
CA VAL A 26 0.78 -1.97 3.18
C VAL A 26 1.10 -3.13 2.26
N GLU A 27 0.67 -4.31 2.66
CA GLU A 27 0.70 -5.50 1.81
C GLU A 27 -0.62 -5.61 1.04
N VAL A 28 -0.51 -5.89 -0.25
CA VAL A 28 -1.64 -6.09 -1.15
C VAL A 28 -1.49 -7.46 -1.78
N LYS A 29 -2.54 -8.29 -1.68
CA LYS A 29 -2.58 -9.61 -2.31
C LYS A 29 -3.77 -9.69 -3.24
N MET A 30 -3.54 -10.19 -4.44
CA MET A 30 -4.58 -10.48 -5.42
C MET A 30 -4.73 -11.99 -5.58
N ALA A 31 -5.96 -12.48 -5.56
CA ALA A 31 -6.30 -13.86 -5.86
C ALA A 31 -7.49 -13.91 -6.82
N GLU A 32 -7.65 -15.04 -7.48
CA GLU A 32 -8.81 -15.32 -8.33
C GLU A 32 -9.79 -16.20 -7.55
N ALA A 33 -11.07 -15.86 -7.61
CA ALA A 33 -12.16 -16.65 -7.04
C ALA A 33 -13.46 -16.32 -7.76
N ASP A 34 -14.23 -17.37 -8.07
CA ASP A 34 -15.52 -17.27 -8.78
C ASP A 34 -15.39 -16.51 -10.11
N ASP A 35 -14.33 -16.81 -10.88
CA ASP A 35 -13.96 -16.17 -12.15
C ASP A 35 -13.69 -14.64 -12.07
N ASP A 36 -13.65 -14.08 -10.86
CA ASP A 36 -13.36 -12.68 -10.56
C ASP A 36 -11.99 -12.52 -9.87
N TYR A 37 -11.42 -11.30 -9.94
CA TYR A 37 -10.19 -10.93 -9.23
C TYR A 37 -10.50 -10.18 -7.96
N TRP A 38 -9.87 -10.61 -6.88
CA TRP A 38 -10.09 -10.09 -5.55
C TRP A 38 -8.78 -9.60 -4.96
N VAL A 39 -8.84 -8.46 -4.27
CA VAL A 39 -7.70 -7.86 -3.58
C VAL A 39 -8.00 -7.73 -2.11
N MET A 40 -7.06 -8.14 -1.26
CA MET A 40 -7.03 -7.76 0.15
C MET A 40 -5.87 -6.80 0.41
N LEU A 41 -6.02 -5.98 1.45
CA LEU A 41 -4.96 -5.14 1.99
C LEU A 41 -4.75 -5.43 3.47
N VAL A 42 -3.50 -5.44 3.91
CA VAL A 42 -3.13 -5.51 5.33
C VAL A 42 -2.07 -4.46 5.60
N ALA A 43 -2.36 -3.58 6.56
CA ALA A 43 -1.39 -2.62 7.07
C ALA A 43 -0.60 -3.23 8.25
N SER A 44 0.68 -2.92 8.33
CA SER A 44 1.56 -3.36 9.41
C SER A 44 2.68 -2.36 9.66
N ALA A 45 3.35 -2.49 10.80
CA ALA A 45 4.52 -1.69 11.12
C ALA A 45 5.77 -2.32 10.48
N GLY A 46 6.55 -1.50 9.81
CA GLY A 46 7.89 -1.79 9.32
C GLY A 46 8.95 -0.93 10.02
N THR A 47 10.14 -0.89 9.43
CA THR A 47 11.24 -0.05 9.91
C THR A 47 11.17 1.31 9.23
N ALA A 48 11.04 2.37 10.02
CA ALA A 48 11.16 3.74 9.53
C ALA A 48 12.57 4.02 9.02
N ASP A 49 12.68 4.85 7.98
CA ASP A 49 13.97 5.33 7.48
C ASP A 49 14.64 6.20 8.56
N PRO A 50 15.94 6.00 8.87
CA PRO A 50 16.65 6.79 9.88
C PRO A 50 16.60 8.31 9.65
N ARG A 51 16.38 8.75 8.40
CA ARG A 51 16.24 10.17 8.03
C ARG A 51 14.91 10.79 8.46
N VAL A 52 13.91 9.98 8.86
CA VAL A 52 12.63 10.49 9.36
C VAL A 52 12.77 11.11 10.75
N GLN A 53 13.57 10.51 11.64
CA GLN A 53 13.72 11.03 13.01
C GLN A 53 14.16 12.50 13.06
N PRO A 54 15.22 12.95 12.37
CA PRO A 54 15.60 14.36 12.42
C PRO A 54 14.53 15.29 11.80
N LEU A 55 13.74 14.82 10.84
CA LEU A 55 12.64 15.59 10.26
C LEU A 55 11.47 15.76 11.24
N LEU A 56 11.15 14.71 12.00
CA LEU A 56 10.14 14.76 13.06
C LEU A 56 10.59 15.63 14.25
N GLU A 57 11.88 15.62 14.58
CA GLU A 57 12.41 16.53 15.61
C GLU A 57 12.37 17.99 15.14
N ALA A 58 12.79 18.27 13.89
CA ALA A 58 12.71 19.61 13.32
C ALA A 58 11.26 20.14 13.29
N ARG A 59 10.28 19.27 12.99
CA ARG A 59 8.84 19.60 13.01
C ARG A 59 8.40 20.26 14.31
N ARG A 60 8.93 19.83 15.46
CA ARG A 60 8.51 20.30 16.79
C ARG A 60 8.80 21.78 17.03
N THR A 61 9.76 22.35 16.31
CA THR A 61 10.20 23.74 16.47
C THR A 61 9.87 24.61 15.26
N MET A 62 9.16 24.07 14.27
CA MET A 62 8.78 24.82 13.07
C MET A 62 7.51 25.63 13.33
N ASP A 63 7.49 26.84 12.79
CA ASP A 63 6.29 27.66 12.71
C ASP A 63 5.26 27.01 11.76
N ALA A 64 3.97 27.19 12.04
CA ALA A 64 2.89 26.52 11.30
C ALA A 64 2.88 26.87 9.80
N ASP A 65 3.23 28.12 9.45
CA ASP A 65 3.35 28.61 8.07
C ASP A 65 4.47 27.90 7.28
N LYS A 66 5.54 27.48 7.97
CA LYS A 66 6.63 26.69 7.35
C LYS A 66 6.35 25.21 7.30
N LEU A 67 5.42 24.73 8.13
CA LEU A 67 5.04 23.33 8.18
C LEU A 67 4.06 22.99 7.05
N GLU A 68 3.18 23.91 6.69
CA GLU A 68 2.19 23.69 5.64
C GLU A 68 2.85 23.30 4.31
N GLY A 69 2.44 22.16 3.74
CA GLY A 69 2.99 21.62 2.50
C GLY A 69 4.42 21.06 2.59
N SER A 70 5.03 21.03 3.78
CA SER A 70 6.37 20.48 3.98
C SER A 70 6.37 18.95 4.09
N LEU A 71 7.53 18.33 3.83
CA LEU A 71 7.71 16.90 4.05
C LEU A 71 7.54 16.50 5.53
N GLN A 72 7.91 17.39 6.45
CA GLN A 72 7.78 17.20 7.89
C GLN A 72 6.31 17.05 8.32
N MET A 73 5.40 17.74 7.64
CA MET A 73 3.96 17.61 7.86
C MET A 73 3.41 16.27 7.36
N ALA A 74 3.98 15.72 6.29
CA ALA A 74 3.52 14.46 5.69
C ALA A 74 4.03 13.22 6.43
N LEU A 75 5.11 13.33 7.22
CA LEU A 75 5.71 12.23 7.96
C LEU A 75 4.99 12.00 9.30
N LYS A 76 4.80 10.73 9.65
CA LYS A 76 4.17 10.31 10.90
C LYS A 76 5.20 9.82 11.91
N THR A 77 4.92 10.06 13.18
CA THR A 77 5.60 9.42 14.32
C THR A 77 5.21 7.95 14.42
N PRO A 78 5.98 7.11 15.13
CA PRO A 78 5.63 5.69 15.30
C PRO A 78 4.24 5.46 15.88
N ASP A 79 3.80 6.31 16.81
CA ASP A 79 2.46 6.22 17.42
C ASP A 79 1.35 6.60 16.43
N GLU A 80 1.58 7.64 15.61
CA GLU A 80 0.66 8.04 14.53
C GLU A 80 0.54 6.93 13.47
N VAL A 81 1.66 6.27 13.12
CA VAL A 81 1.66 5.12 12.21
C VAL A 81 0.88 3.94 12.82
N ALA A 82 1.07 3.65 14.11
CA ALA A 82 0.32 2.59 14.79
C ALA A 82 -1.19 2.85 14.79
N GLY A 83 -1.61 4.10 14.98
CA GLY A 83 -3.00 4.51 14.85
C GLY A 83 -3.55 4.27 13.45
N GLU A 84 -2.83 4.72 12.42
CA GLU A 84 -3.22 4.53 11.03
C GLU A 84 -3.30 3.06 10.61
N ILE A 85 -2.36 2.22 11.08
CA ILE A 85 -2.43 0.76 10.86
C ILE A 85 -3.75 0.21 11.42
N GLY A 86 -4.13 0.64 12.63
CA GLY A 86 -5.39 0.26 13.26
C GLY A 86 -6.60 0.68 12.43
N GLU A 87 -6.63 1.92 11.95
CA GLU A 87 -7.72 2.47 11.14
C GLU A 87 -7.85 1.75 9.78
N ILE A 88 -6.73 1.53 9.09
CA ILE A 88 -6.72 0.81 7.80
C ILE A 88 -7.22 -0.62 8.00
N ASN A 89 -6.70 -1.34 9.00
CA ASN A 89 -7.08 -2.73 9.21
C ASN A 89 -8.52 -2.88 9.71
N ALA A 90 -9.02 -1.96 10.54
CA ALA A 90 -10.42 -1.95 10.96
C ALA A 90 -11.38 -1.73 9.78
N THR A 91 -10.98 -0.89 8.81
CA THR A 91 -11.81 -0.56 7.65
C THR A 91 -11.70 -1.60 6.55
N ALA A 92 -10.49 -2.05 6.22
CA ALA A 92 -10.20 -2.84 5.02
C ALA A 92 -9.70 -4.26 5.29
N GLY A 93 -9.08 -4.53 6.44
CA GLY A 93 -8.36 -5.79 6.71
C GLY A 93 -9.23 -7.05 6.69
N GLY A 94 -10.53 -6.91 6.97
CA GLY A 94 -11.48 -8.03 6.93
C GLY A 94 -12.13 -8.26 5.56
N TRP A 95 -11.83 -7.43 4.56
CA TRP A 95 -12.57 -7.41 3.29
C TRP A 95 -11.68 -7.69 2.08
N ALA A 96 -12.24 -8.43 1.14
CA ALA A 96 -11.76 -8.58 -0.22
C ALA A 96 -12.57 -7.68 -1.17
N TYR A 97 -11.86 -6.96 -2.04
CA TYR A 97 -12.42 -6.03 -3.00
C TYR A 97 -12.25 -6.58 -4.41
N ARG A 98 -13.35 -6.64 -5.15
CA ARG A 98 -13.33 -7.08 -6.55
C ARG A 98 -12.66 -6.01 -7.42
N VAL A 99 -11.75 -6.43 -8.27
CA VAL A 99 -11.11 -5.61 -9.31
C VAL A 99 -11.84 -5.87 -10.62
N THR A 100 -12.23 -4.81 -11.32
CA THR A 100 -12.90 -4.93 -12.63
C THR A 100 -11.91 -5.26 -13.73
N ASP A 101 -12.35 -6.07 -14.70
CA ASP A 101 -11.52 -6.67 -15.77
C ASP A 101 -10.68 -5.67 -16.56
N TYR A 102 -11.19 -4.46 -16.74
CA TYR A 102 -10.48 -3.38 -17.43
C TYR A 102 -9.14 -3.01 -16.78
N LYS A 103 -8.98 -3.22 -15.46
CA LYS A 103 -7.72 -2.98 -14.76
C LYS A 103 -6.83 -4.23 -14.70
N THR A 104 -7.39 -5.42 -14.87
CA THR A 104 -6.68 -6.69 -14.66
C THR A 104 -5.73 -7.03 -15.80
N ASP A 105 -6.06 -6.61 -17.03
CA ASP A 105 -5.24 -6.92 -18.22
C ASP A 105 -3.81 -6.36 -18.10
N LYS A 106 -3.68 -5.14 -17.55
CA LYS A 106 -2.38 -4.50 -17.29
C LYS A 106 -1.56 -5.15 -16.18
N PHE A 107 -2.21 -5.82 -15.21
CA PHE A 107 -1.48 -6.58 -14.18
C PHE A 107 -0.98 -7.93 -14.69
N ARG A 108 -1.53 -8.42 -15.81
CA ARG A 108 -1.12 -9.68 -16.46
C ARG A 108 -0.07 -9.50 -17.53
N THR A 109 0.03 -8.31 -18.13
CA THR A 109 1.08 -8.02 -19.12
C THR A 109 2.44 -8.13 -18.44
N ARG A 110 3.22 -9.16 -18.80
CA ARG A 110 4.56 -9.34 -18.25
C ARG A 110 5.48 -8.27 -18.82
N LEU A 111 6.46 -7.81 -18.04
CA LEU A 111 7.46 -6.81 -18.49
C LEU A 111 8.11 -7.19 -19.84
N ALA A 112 8.33 -8.48 -20.09
CA ALA A 112 8.85 -8.99 -21.36
C ALA A 112 7.96 -8.64 -22.58
N GLN A 113 6.64 -8.64 -22.39
CA GLN A 113 5.67 -8.34 -23.46
C GLN A 113 5.58 -6.83 -23.75
N LEU A 114 5.95 -5.97 -22.78
CA LEU A 114 6.03 -4.53 -23.01
C LEU A 114 7.29 -4.13 -23.80
N THR A 115 8.36 -4.91 -23.70
CA THR A 115 9.61 -4.66 -24.43
C THR A 115 9.50 -5.07 -25.91
N GLU A 116 8.80 -6.15 -26.24
CA GLU A 116 8.54 -6.55 -27.63
C GLU A 116 7.70 -5.50 -28.38
N ALA A 117 6.64 -4.97 -27.76
CA ALA A 117 5.80 -3.95 -28.37
C ALA A 117 6.51 -2.60 -28.61
N ALA A 118 7.57 -2.30 -27.84
CA ALA A 118 8.35 -1.06 -27.99
C ALA A 118 9.52 -1.19 -28.98
N GLY A 119 9.86 -2.40 -29.41
CA GLY A 119 10.94 -2.68 -30.38
C GLY A 119 10.49 -2.74 -31.83
N GLU A 120 9.19 -2.70 -32.10
CA GLU A 120 8.58 -2.74 -33.45
C GLU A 120 8.08 -1.36 -33.93
N SER A 121 8.75 -0.26 -33.56
CA SER A 121 8.47 1.10 -34.05
C SER A 121 9.66 1.72 -34.76
#